data_AF-A0A967E262-F1
#
_entry.id   AF-A0A967E262-F1
#
_cell.length_a   1.000
_cell.length_b   1.000
_cell.length_c   1.000
_cell.angle_alpha   90.00
_cell.angle_beta   90.00
_cell.angle_gamma   90.00
#
_symmetry.space_group_name_H-M   'P 1'
#
loop_
_entity.id
_entity.type
_entity.pdbx_description
1 polymer ?
#
loop_
_entity_poly.entity_id
_entity_poly.type
_entity_poly.pdbx_seq_one_letter_code
_entity_poly.pdbx_strand_id
1 'polypeptide(L)'
;MPATESLASEALSTVSTPTVSSPPAIERVYRHRLPVRISHWLNVPFLIILIMSGLQIFNAHPTLYWGDRSDRDQPLLSIRPVQTESGETRGVTTILGHQFETTGVLGYSDGMRRAFPAWATIPSAKWLAMGRQWHLFFAWLFVINGLIFAAYAFASRHATRDLTPTGKDLRSIGRSVKDHLILRHPTGDEAKRYNVLQKLAYASILFFIAPLIVFTGLAMSPTIDTAFPWLVTIFGGRQSARTIHFVACFSFVGFIVIHVLQVILTGFLNNIRSMVTGWFVVKHEGAGYEA
;
A
#
# COMPACT_ATOMS: atom_id res chain seq x y z
N MET A 1 -18.25 84.39 -11.00
CA MET A 1 -16.91 83.81 -11.19
C MET A 1 -16.79 82.61 -10.27
N PRO A 2 -16.81 81.37 -10.81
CA PRO A 2 -16.76 80.13 -10.06
C PRO A 2 -15.31 79.66 -9.94
N ALA A 3 -14.85 79.30 -8.73
CA ALA A 3 -13.51 78.77 -8.51
C ALA A 3 -13.44 77.86 -7.28
N THR A 4 -14.38 76.92 -7.14
CA THR A 4 -14.35 75.93 -6.04
C THR A 4 -14.82 74.53 -6.46
N GLU A 5 -14.73 74.16 -7.74
CA GLU A 5 -15.08 72.81 -8.23
C GLU A 5 -13.92 72.03 -8.86
N SER A 6 -12.69 72.56 -8.85
CA SER A 6 -11.56 71.93 -9.57
C SER A 6 -10.74 70.92 -8.75
N LEU A 7 -10.95 70.79 -7.44
CA LEU A 7 -10.08 69.94 -6.58
C LEU A 7 -10.71 68.62 -6.14
N ALA A 8 -11.98 68.34 -6.49
CA ALA A 8 -12.65 67.09 -6.12
C ALA A 8 -12.61 66.01 -7.22
N SER A 9 -12.14 66.33 -8.44
CA SER A 9 -12.18 65.40 -9.58
C SER A 9 -10.89 64.61 -9.82
N GLU A 10 -9.79 64.90 -9.12
CA GLU A 10 -8.48 64.21 -9.34
C GLU A 10 -8.19 63.08 -8.34
N ALA A 11 -9.09 62.84 -7.38
CA ALA A 11 -8.88 61.84 -6.32
C ALA A 11 -9.57 60.48 -6.57
N LEU A 12 -9.98 60.19 -7.82
CA LEU A 12 -10.77 58.98 -8.13
C LEU A 12 -10.30 58.27 -9.41
N SER A 13 -9.00 58.01 -9.52
CA SER A 13 -8.50 57.15 -10.60
C SER A 13 -7.16 56.49 -10.25
N THR A 14 -7.11 55.76 -9.15
CA THR A 14 -6.12 54.69 -8.93
C THR A 14 -6.75 53.55 -8.13
N VAL A 15 -7.84 52.96 -8.66
CA VAL A 15 -8.16 51.58 -8.31
C VAL A 15 -7.06 50.74 -8.95
N SER A 16 -5.98 50.52 -8.21
CA SER A 16 -4.96 49.53 -8.57
C SER A 16 -5.66 48.19 -8.69
N THR A 17 -5.90 47.76 -9.92
CA THR A 17 -6.30 46.38 -10.23
C THR A 17 -5.31 45.49 -9.50
N PRO A 18 -5.75 44.52 -8.66
CA PRO A 18 -4.80 43.63 -8.01
C PRO A 18 -4.02 42.92 -9.10
N THR A 19 -2.74 43.25 -9.22
CA THR A 19 -1.81 42.55 -10.10
C THR A 19 -1.79 41.11 -9.63
N VAL A 20 -2.51 40.22 -10.32
CA VAL A 20 -2.43 38.79 -10.09
C VAL A 20 -1.01 38.40 -10.49
N SER A 21 -0.10 38.32 -9.51
CA SER A 21 1.28 37.98 -9.78
C SER A 21 1.30 36.58 -10.38
N SER A 22 1.81 36.44 -11.61
CA SER A 22 1.97 35.14 -12.26
C SER A 22 2.72 34.19 -11.33
N PRO A 23 2.27 32.92 -11.17
CA PRO A 23 2.93 31.99 -10.28
C PRO A 23 4.39 31.80 -10.68
N PRO A 24 5.30 31.62 -9.71
CA PRO A 24 6.71 31.42 -10.02
C PRO A 24 6.88 30.19 -10.92
N ALA A 25 7.81 30.25 -11.88
CA ALA A 25 8.07 29.17 -12.84
C ALA A 25 8.33 27.80 -12.17
N ILE A 26 8.87 27.81 -10.94
CA ILE A 26 9.13 26.64 -10.12
C ILE A 26 8.62 26.92 -8.69
N GLU A 27 7.63 26.16 -8.24
CA GLU A 27 7.05 26.23 -6.89
C GLU A 27 7.50 25.01 -6.07
N ARG A 28 8.01 25.22 -4.85
CA ARG A 28 8.34 24.13 -3.91
C ARG A 28 7.29 24.03 -2.82
N VAL A 29 6.62 22.89 -2.71
CA VAL A 29 5.56 22.64 -1.73
C VAL A 29 6.04 21.62 -0.71
N TYR A 30 5.95 21.94 0.59
CA TYR A 30 6.23 20.97 1.64
C TYR A 30 5.06 19.99 1.78
N ARG A 31 5.22 18.78 1.25
CA ARG A 31 4.15 17.78 1.11
C ARG A 31 4.15 16.76 2.24
N HIS A 32 5.32 16.30 2.67
CA HIS A 32 5.43 15.18 3.61
C HIS A 32 6.18 15.58 4.87
N ARG A 33 5.51 15.49 6.03
CA ARG A 33 6.09 15.76 7.36
C ARG A 33 7.12 14.70 7.74
N LEU A 34 8.13 15.08 8.53
CA LEU A 34 9.23 14.19 8.93
C LEU A 34 8.78 12.84 9.54
N PRO A 35 7.81 12.77 10.48
CA PRO A 35 7.38 11.50 11.05
C PRO A 35 6.77 10.54 10.02
N VAL A 36 6.03 11.08 9.05
CA VAL A 36 5.48 10.31 7.92
C VAL A 36 6.61 9.72 7.09
N ARG A 37 7.66 10.51 6.82
CA ARG A 37 8.82 10.06 6.03
C ARG A 37 9.60 8.95 6.72
N ILE A 38 9.90 9.13 8.00
CA ILE A 38 10.62 8.13 8.78
C ILE A 38 9.82 6.82 8.83
N SER A 39 8.54 6.89 9.20
CA SER A 39 7.69 5.69 9.31
C SER A 39 7.57 4.95 7.97
N HIS A 40 7.42 5.68 6.87
CA HIS A 40 7.38 5.11 5.53
C HIS A 40 8.69 4.40 5.17
N TRP A 41 9.85 5.05 5.35
CA TRP A 41 11.14 4.46 4.99
C TRP A 41 11.57 3.30 5.89
N LEU A 42 11.07 3.25 7.13
CA LEU A 42 11.19 2.07 7.99
C LEU A 42 10.31 0.92 7.49
N ASN A 43 9.08 1.22 7.05
CA ASN A 43 8.16 0.20 6.55
C ASN A 43 8.68 -0.51 5.29
N VAL A 44 9.44 0.16 4.42
CA VAL A 44 9.96 -0.45 3.18
C VAL A 44 10.77 -1.73 3.45
N PRO A 45 11.90 -1.71 4.19
CA PRO A 45 12.66 -2.92 4.49
C PRO A 45 11.87 -3.90 5.36
N PHE A 46 11.03 -3.42 6.29
CA PHE A 46 10.22 -4.29 7.14
C PHE A 46 9.25 -5.15 6.32
N LEU A 47 8.53 -4.51 5.39
CA LEU A 47 7.57 -5.18 4.53
C LEU A 47 8.25 -6.14 3.57
N ILE A 48 9.40 -5.78 2.98
CA ILE A 48 10.16 -6.69 2.10
C ILE A 48 10.50 -7.98 2.85
N ILE A 49 11.08 -7.86 4.06
CA ILE A 49 11.48 -9.02 4.85
C ILE A 49 10.26 -9.80 5.33
N LEU A 50 9.19 -9.13 5.75
CA LEU A 50 7.93 -9.77 6.16
C LEU A 50 7.30 -10.59 5.04
N ILE A 51 7.20 -10.03 3.83
CA ILE A 51 6.63 -10.72 2.68
C ILE A 51 7.50 -11.93 2.33
N MET A 52 8.80 -11.74 2.15
CA MET A 52 9.70 -12.84 1.75
C MET A 52 9.79 -13.96 2.80
N SER A 53 9.82 -13.61 4.09
CA SER A 53 9.77 -14.59 5.18
C SER A 53 8.40 -15.25 5.32
N GLY A 54 7.31 -14.54 5.05
CA GLY A 54 5.95 -15.08 5.02
C GLY A 54 5.75 -16.11 3.91
N LEU A 55 6.25 -15.82 2.70
CA LEU A 55 6.29 -16.78 1.59
C LEU A 55 7.12 -18.01 1.96
N GLN A 56 8.18 -17.85 2.76
CA GLN A 56 8.97 -18.97 3.24
C GLN A 56 8.25 -19.82 4.29
N ILE A 57 7.46 -19.21 5.16
CA ILE A 57 6.58 -19.94 6.10
C ILE A 57 5.53 -20.72 5.30
N PHE A 58 4.95 -20.11 4.27
CA PHE A 58 3.99 -20.77 3.39
C PHE A 58 4.59 -21.98 2.67
N ASN A 59 5.86 -21.92 2.26
CA ASN A 59 6.59 -23.02 1.63
C ASN A 59 6.67 -24.31 2.45
N ALA A 60 6.46 -24.24 3.77
CA ALA A 60 6.44 -25.41 4.66
C ALA A 60 5.11 -26.17 4.59
N HIS A 61 4.01 -25.47 4.34
CA HIS A 61 2.69 -26.07 4.13
C HIS A 61 1.94 -25.23 3.07
N PRO A 62 2.17 -25.48 1.78
CA PRO A 62 1.73 -24.59 0.72
C PRO A 62 0.31 -24.90 0.26
N THR A 63 -0.61 -24.82 1.21
CA THR A 63 -2.03 -25.07 0.99
C THR A 63 -2.84 -24.25 1.98
N LEU A 64 -3.96 -23.72 1.54
CA LEU A 64 -4.90 -22.93 2.33
C LEU A 64 -6.23 -23.66 2.41
N TYR A 65 -6.87 -23.57 3.57
CA TYR A 65 -8.15 -24.21 3.85
C TYR A 65 -9.09 -23.21 4.51
N TRP A 66 -10.36 -23.54 4.55
CA TRP A 66 -11.35 -22.84 5.36
C TRP A 66 -11.70 -23.68 6.59
N GLY A 67 -11.94 -23.03 7.72
CA GLY A 67 -12.27 -23.63 9.00
C GLY A 67 -11.08 -23.82 9.96
N ASP A 68 -11.26 -24.79 10.85
CA ASP A 68 -10.40 -24.96 12.03
C ASP A 68 -9.25 -25.93 11.76
N ARG A 69 -9.45 -26.83 10.80
CA ARG A 69 -8.59 -27.98 10.50
C ARG A 69 -8.14 -28.01 9.05
N SER A 70 -7.01 -28.66 8.82
CA SER A 70 -6.49 -28.90 7.48
C SER A 70 -7.24 -30.05 6.81
N ASP A 71 -8.08 -29.75 5.82
CA ASP A 71 -8.77 -30.76 5.02
C ASP A 71 -8.05 -30.95 3.68
N ARG A 72 -7.41 -32.11 3.50
CA ARG A 72 -6.61 -32.38 2.30
C ARG A 72 -7.46 -32.55 1.05
N ASP A 73 -8.74 -32.88 1.20
CA ASP A 73 -9.63 -33.21 0.09
C ASP A 73 -10.30 -31.94 -0.46
N GLN A 74 -10.40 -30.88 0.35
CA GLN A 74 -11.03 -29.61 -0.03
C GLN A 74 -10.14 -28.37 0.21
N PRO A 75 -8.97 -28.26 -0.44
CA PRO A 75 -8.15 -27.06 -0.34
C PRO A 75 -8.77 -25.89 -1.12
N LEU A 76 -8.78 -24.70 -0.52
CA LEU A 76 -9.12 -23.45 -1.24
C LEU A 76 -8.04 -23.07 -2.24
N LEU A 77 -6.78 -23.24 -1.84
CA LEU A 77 -5.61 -23.00 -2.67
C LEU A 77 -4.54 -24.03 -2.32
N SER A 78 -3.89 -24.63 -3.31
CA SER A 78 -2.72 -25.49 -3.10
C SER A 78 -1.66 -25.23 -4.16
N ILE A 79 -0.39 -25.26 -3.77
CA ILE A 79 0.75 -25.08 -4.67
C ILE A 79 1.71 -26.23 -4.40
N ARG A 80 1.72 -27.25 -5.26
CA ARG A 80 2.41 -28.51 -5.00
C ARG A 80 3.06 -29.07 -6.27
N PRO A 81 4.13 -29.86 -6.13
CA PRO A 81 4.63 -30.68 -7.23
C PRO A 81 3.72 -31.90 -7.45
N VAL A 82 3.44 -32.23 -8.70
CA VAL A 82 2.70 -33.42 -9.13
C VAL A 82 3.61 -34.24 -10.05
N GLN A 83 3.69 -35.54 -9.81
CA GLN A 83 4.37 -36.46 -10.73
C GLN A 83 3.38 -36.87 -11.81
N THR A 84 3.75 -36.67 -13.05
CA THR A 84 2.99 -37.15 -14.21
C THR A 84 3.18 -38.65 -14.41
N GLU A 85 2.33 -39.29 -15.21
CA GLU A 85 2.45 -40.70 -15.58
C GLU A 85 3.77 -41.01 -16.30
N SER A 86 4.35 -40.03 -17.00
CA SER A 86 5.67 -40.13 -17.65
C SER A 86 6.86 -39.97 -16.70
N GLY A 87 6.62 -39.74 -15.40
CA GLY A 87 7.65 -39.55 -14.38
C GLY A 87 8.22 -38.12 -14.28
N GLU A 88 7.71 -37.18 -15.07
CA GLU A 88 8.10 -35.76 -14.98
C GLU A 88 7.43 -35.10 -13.76
N THR A 89 8.20 -34.35 -12.95
CA THR A 89 7.64 -33.52 -11.88
C THR A 89 7.22 -32.16 -12.42
N ARG A 90 5.93 -31.84 -12.30
CA ARG A 90 5.36 -30.55 -12.67
C ARG A 90 4.91 -29.76 -11.45
N GLY A 91 5.07 -28.44 -11.50
CA GLY A 91 4.47 -27.55 -10.50
C GLY A 91 3.01 -27.30 -10.84
N VAL A 92 2.10 -27.60 -9.92
CA VAL A 92 0.67 -27.38 -10.13
C VAL A 92 0.12 -26.47 -9.03
N THR A 93 -0.55 -25.41 -9.44
CA THR A 93 -1.30 -24.51 -8.56
C THR A 93 -2.78 -24.78 -8.73
N THR A 94 -3.46 -25.15 -7.64
CA THR A 94 -4.92 -25.36 -7.63
C THR A 94 -5.57 -24.21 -6.88
N ILE A 95 -6.60 -23.59 -7.46
CA ILE A 95 -7.40 -22.53 -6.84
C ILE A 95 -8.87 -22.91 -7.01
N LEU A 96 -9.59 -23.10 -5.90
CA LEU A 96 -11.01 -23.48 -5.89
C LEU A 96 -11.33 -24.67 -6.81
N GLY A 97 -10.45 -25.68 -6.81
CA GLY A 97 -10.58 -26.88 -7.66
C GLY A 97 -10.02 -26.75 -9.08
N HIS A 98 -9.74 -25.53 -9.57
CA HIS A 98 -9.13 -25.32 -10.89
C HIS A 98 -7.62 -25.45 -10.81
N GLN A 99 -7.04 -26.30 -11.66
CA GLN A 99 -5.60 -26.56 -11.70
C GLN A 99 -4.93 -25.77 -12.83
N PHE A 100 -3.77 -25.21 -12.51
CA PHE A 100 -2.92 -24.46 -13.43
C PHE A 100 -1.50 -25.04 -13.35
N GLU A 101 -0.92 -25.34 -14.51
CA GLU A 101 0.49 -25.71 -14.56
C GLU A 101 1.35 -24.45 -14.37
N THR A 102 2.23 -24.49 -13.37
CA THR A 102 3.05 -23.36 -12.92
C THR A 102 4.52 -23.75 -12.77
N THR A 103 4.94 -24.84 -13.42
CA THR A 103 6.30 -25.37 -13.42
C THR A 103 7.33 -24.27 -13.70
N GLY A 104 8.43 -24.28 -12.95
CA GLY A 104 9.51 -23.29 -13.04
C GLY A 104 9.32 -22.10 -12.10
N VAL A 105 8.08 -21.78 -11.70
CA VAL A 105 7.79 -20.64 -10.80
C VAL A 105 7.13 -21.10 -9.51
N LEU A 106 6.00 -21.81 -9.59
CA LEU A 106 5.23 -22.25 -8.42
C LEU A 106 5.06 -23.77 -8.39
N GLY A 107 5.16 -24.36 -7.19
CA GLY A 107 4.98 -25.79 -6.94
C GLY A 107 6.21 -26.64 -7.23
N TYR A 108 6.99 -26.27 -8.24
CA TYR A 108 8.27 -26.87 -8.57
C TYR A 108 9.16 -25.87 -9.31
N SER A 109 10.31 -25.50 -8.72
CA SER A 109 11.26 -24.54 -9.30
C SER A 109 12.70 -24.92 -8.93
N ASP A 110 13.66 -24.69 -9.83
CA ASP A 110 15.09 -25.01 -9.65
C ASP A 110 15.32 -26.46 -9.16
N GLY A 111 14.60 -27.43 -9.73
CA GLY A 111 14.67 -28.85 -9.34
C GLY A 111 14.10 -29.17 -7.94
N MET A 112 13.55 -28.18 -7.24
CA MET A 112 13.19 -28.25 -5.84
C MET A 112 11.67 -28.12 -5.64
N ARG A 113 11.13 -28.96 -4.75
CA ARG A 113 9.71 -28.96 -4.38
C ARG A 113 9.39 -27.78 -3.47
N ARG A 114 8.93 -26.64 -4.01
CA ARG A 114 8.61 -25.42 -3.25
C ARG A 114 7.45 -24.67 -3.91
N ALA A 115 6.64 -23.98 -3.12
CA ALA A 115 5.54 -23.19 -3.66
C ALA A 115 6.01 -21.86 -4.22
N PHE A 116 6.91 -21.18 -3.53
CA PHE A 116 7.55 -19.95 -3.98
C PHE A 116 9.05 -20.19 -4.24
N PRO A 117 9.61 -19.56 -5.29
CA PRO A 117 10.99 -19.75 -5.71
C PRO A 117 11.99 -19.14 -4.71
N ALA A 118 13.25 -19.57 -4.77
CA ALA A 118 14.27 -19.19 -3.79
C ALA A 118 14.47 -17.66 -3.70
N TRP A 119 14.44 -16.98 -4.85
CA TRP A 119 14.62 -15.53 -4.96
C TRP A 119 13.50 -14.71 -4.29
N ALA A 120 12.32 -15.31 -4.09
CA ALA A 120 11.17 -14.65 -3.47
C ALA A 120 11.09 -14.88 -1.95
N THR A 121 12.05 -15.63 -1.37
CA THR A 121 11.95 -16.11 0.02
C THR A 121 13.19 -15.80 0.85
N ILE A 122 12.98 -15.50 2.13
CA ILE A 122 14.06 -15.31 3.12
C ILE A 122 13.79 -16.20 4.34
N PRO A 123 14.72 -17.10 4.73
CA PRO A 123 15.88 -17.55 3.95
C PRO A 123 15.46 -18.35 2.70
N SER A 124 16.33 -18.41 1.69
CA SER A 124 16.05 -19.10 0.40
C SER A 124 16.00 -20.63 0.50
N ALA A 125 16.76 -21.19 1.45
CA ALA A 125 16.70 -22.61 1.81
C ALA A 125 15.48 -22.89 2.68
N LYS A 126 14.76 -24.00 2.43
CA LYS A 126 13.55 -24.42 3.16
C LYS A 126 13.81 -24.63 4.64
N TRP A 127 13.72 -23.55 5.41
CA TRP A 127 14.02 -23.53 6.84
C TRP A 127 12.94 -22.79 7.61
N LEU A 128 11.88 -23.53 7.97
CA LEU A 128 10.68 -22.97 8.60
C LEU A 128 10.99 -22.20 9.89
N ALA A 129 11.87 -22.73 10.74
CA ALA A 129 12.22 -22.09 12.01
C ALA A 129 12.82 -20.70 11.80
N MET A 130 13.79 -20.57 10.89
CA MET A 130 14.40 -19.28 10.55
C MET A 130 13.41 -18.34 9.88
N GLY A 131 12.58 -18.83 8.96
CA GLY A 131 11.52 -18.02 8.34
C GLY A 131 10.59 -17.40 9.38
N ARG A 132 10.17 -18.18 10.39
CA ARG A 132 9.35 -17.67 11.51
C ARG A 132 10.07 -16.62 12.35
N GLN A 133 11.38 -16.80 12.62
CA GLN A 133 12.15 -15.83 13.41
C GLN A 133 12.23 -14.47 12.70
N TRP A 134 12.61 -14.46 11.41
CA TRP A 134 12.62 -13.24 10.60
C TRP A 134 11.24 -12.58 10.55
N HIS A 135 10.20 -13.38 10.29
CA HIS A 135 8.85 -12.86 10.17
C HIS A 135 8.36 -12.22 11.47
N LEU A 136 8.49 -12.91 12.61
CA LEU A 136 8.01 -12.39 13.90
C LEU A 136 8.83 -11.20 14.39
N PHE A 137 10.15 -11.19 14.17
CA PHE A 137 11.01 -10.06 14.55
C PHE A 137 10.60 -8.78 13.79
N PHE A 138 10.48 -8.85 12.46
CA PHE A 138 10.07 -7.69 11.66
C PHE A 138 8.57 -7.35 11.82
N ALA A 139 7.73 -8.33 12.19
CA ALA A 139 6.32 -8.06 12.49
C ALA A 139 6.20 -7.15 13.70
N TRP A 140 6.98 -7.38 14.76
CA TRP A 140 7.00 -6.50 15.92
C TRP A 140 7.54 -5.11 15.60
N LEU A 141 8.62 -5.01 14.80
CA LEU A 141 9.12 -3.70 14.35
C LEU A 141 8.06 -2.92 13.55
N PHE A 142 7.36 -3.61 12.64
CA PHE A 142 6.27 -3.02 11.85
C PHE A 142 5.10 -2.58 12.72
N VAL A 143 4.65 -3.42 13.67
CA VAL A 143 3.57 -3.09 14.60
C VAL A 143 3.95 -1.91 15.49
N ILE A 144 5.13 -1.91 16.09
CA ILE A 144 5.60 -0.81 16.96
C ILE A 144 5.67 0.49 16.17
N ASN A 145 6.28 0.48 14.97
CA ASN A 145 6.32 1.66 14.09
C ASN A 145 4.91 2.14 13.72
N GLY A 146 4.01 1.21 13.39
CA GLY A 146 2.61 1.49 13.09
C GLY A 146 1.85 2.12 14.26
N LEU A 147 2.06 1.62 15.49
CA LEU A 147 1.44 2.16 16.70
C LEU A 147 1.96 3.56 17.03
N ILE A 148 3.28 3.79 16.92
CA ILE A 148 3.88 5.12 17.09
C ILE A 148 3.30 6.09 16.06
N PHE A 149 3.22 5.67 14.79
CA PHE A 149 2.65 6.47 13.73
C PHE A 149 1.16 6.75 13.94
N ALA A 150 0.37 5.75 14.37
CA ALA A 150 -1.03 5.92 14.69
C ALA A 150 -1.22 6.92 15.84
N ALA A 151 -0.46 6.79 16.93
CA ALA A 151 -0.49 7.73 18.05
C ALA A 151 -0.16 9.17 17.59
N TYR A 152 0.86 9.34 16.75
CA TYR A 152 1.17 10.63 16.12
C TYR A 152 0.00 11.16 15.28
N ALA A 153 -0.60 10.31 14.45
CA ALA A 153 -1.68 10.67 13.56
C ALA A 153 -2.96 11.11 14.30
N PHE A 154 -3.27 10.46 15.42
CA PHE A 154 -4.35 10.84 16.34
C PHE A 154 -4.02 12.14 17.09
N ALA A 155 -2.84 12.26 17.70
CA ALA A 155 -2.44 13.43 18.47
C ALA A 155 -2.38 14.71 17.62
N SER A 156 -1.96 14.60 16.37
CA SER A 156 -1.79 15.75 15.47
C SER A 156 -3.07 16.21 14.77
N ARG A 157 -4.23 15.56 14.99
CA ARG A 157 -5.47 15.70 14.19
C ARG A 157 -5.24 15.64 12.66
N HIS A 158 -4.10 15.09 12.23
CA HIS A 158 -3.68 15.07 10.84
C HIS A 158 -4.44 14.00 10.05
N ALA A 159 -4.71 12.84 10.69
CA ALA A 159 -5.52 11.78 10.08
C ALA A 159 -6.96 12.23 9.80
N THR A 160 -7.60 12.94 10.73
CA THR A 160 -8.99 13.37 10.58
C THR A 160 -9.17 14.53 9.61
N ARG A 161 -8.14 15.31 9.28
CA ARG A 161 -8.24 16.46 8.36
C ARG A 161 -7.85 16.13 6.91
N ASP A 162 -6.92 15.19 6.70
CA ASP A 162 -6.38 14.92 5.35
C ASP A 162 -6.86 13.57 4.75
N LEU A 163 -7.23 12.58 5.59
CA LEU A 163 -7.63 11.23 5.17
C LEU A 163 -9.14 10.97 5.16
N THR A 164 -9.97 11.81 5.78
CA THR A 164 -11.42 11.67 5.73
C THR A 164 -11.96 12.19 4.38
N PRO A 165 -12.61 11.35 3.56
CA PRO A 165 -13.21 11.81 2.31
C PRO A 165 -14.37 12.77 2.63
N THR A 166 -14.45 13.89 1.91
CA THR A 166 -15.58 14.81 2.06
C THR A 166 -16.82 14.22 1.37
N GLY A 167 -18.05 14.53 1.80
CA GLY A 167 -19.27 13.98 1.17
C GLY A 167 -19.41 14.22 -0.35
N LYS A 168 -18.69 15.21 -0.91
CA LYS A 168 -18.59 15.45 -2.36
C LYS A 168 -17.63 14.47 -3.07
N ASP A 169 -16.61 13.97 -2.38
CA ASP A 169 -15.61 13.01 -2.90
C ASP A 169 -16.23 11.61 -3.09
N LEU A 170 -17.19 11.22 -2.24
CA LEU A 170 -17.86 9.91 -2.38
C LEU A 170 -18.69 9.78 -3.66
N ARG A 171 -19.21 10.90 -4.20
CA ARG A 171 -20.02 10.89 -5.43
C ARG A 171 -19.19 10.76 -6.71
N SER A 172 -17.88 10.98 -6.66
CA SER A 172 -16.99 10.89 -7.83
C SER A 172 -16.26 9.55 -7.96
N ILE A 173 -16.46 8.61 -7.02
CA ILE A 173 -15.75 7.31 -6.97
C ILE A 173 -15.82 6.57 -8.31
N GLY A 174 -17.02 6.48 -8.92
CA GLY A 174 -17.18 5.78 -10.20
C GLY A 174 -16.39 6.40 -11.36
N ARG A 175 -16.27 7.74 -11.37
CA ARG A 175 -15.48 8.46 -12.38
C ARG A 175 -13.98 8.30 -12.11
N SER A 176 -13.55 8.41 -10.85
CA SER A 176 -12.15 8.20 -10.46
C SER A 176 -11.65 6.78 -10.70
N VAL A 177 -12.50 5.75 -10.52
CA VAL A 177 -12.17 4.35 -10.86
C VAL A 177 -11.98 4.21 -12.37
N LYS A 178 -12.90 4.76 -13.18
CA LYS A 178 -12.77 4.75 -14.64
C LYS A 178 -11.52 5.49 -15.10
N ASP A 179 -11.27 6.69 -14.59
CA ASP A 179 -10.09 7.51 -14.91
C ASP A 179 -8.77 6.82 -14.52
N HIS A 180 -8.77 6.07 -13.42
CA HIS A 180 -7.61 5.26 -13.00
C HIS A 180 -7.40 4.04 -13.89
N LEU A 181 -8.48 3.36 -14.30
CA LEU A 181 -8.43 2.22 -15.23
C LEU A 181 -7.94 2.62 -16.63
N ILE A 182 -8.16 3.88 -17.05
CA ILE A 182 -7.69 4.42 -18.33
C ILE A 182 -6.39 5.23 -18.20
N LEU A 183 -5.70 5.19 -17.04
CA LEU A 183 -4.42 5.88 -16.77
C LEU A 183 -4.46 7.40 -17.00
N ARG A 184 -5.61 8.05 -16.82
CA ARG A 184 -5.74 9.50 -16.98
C ARG A 184 -5.31 10.20 -15.69
N HIS A 185 -4.14 10.80 -15.70
CA HIS A 185 -3.60 11.53 -14.56
C HIS A 185 -3.97 13.03 -14.63
N PRO A 186 -4.53 13.63 -13.55
CA PRO A 186 -4.79 15.07 -13.51
C PRO A 186 -3.50 15.88 -13.59
N THR A 187 -3.44 16.88 -14.47
CA THR A 187 -2.33 17.83 -14.61
C THR A 187 -2.69 19.19 -13.99
N GLY A 188 -1.69 20.00 -13.61
CA GLY A 188 -1.90 21.34 -13.05
C GLY A 188 -2.29 21.36 -11.56
N ASP A 189 -3.18 22.29 -11.15
CA ASP A 189 -3.62 22.45 -9.75
C ASP A 189 -4.38 21.23 -9.21
N GLU A 190 -4.93 20.38 -10.09
CA GLU A 190 -5.53 19.10 -9.69
C GLU A 190 -4.48 18.07 -9.22
N ALA A 191 -3.22 18.16 -9.67
CA ALA A 191 -2.12 17.31 -9.20
C ALA A 191 -1.72 17.62 -7.73
N LYS A 192 -2.15 18.77 -7.20
CA LYS A 192 -1.93 19.16 -5.80
C LYS A 192 -2.82 18.34 -4.84
N ARG A 193 -3.98 17.85 -5.28
CA ARG A 193 -4.91 17.07 -4.46
C ARG A 193 -4.73 15.56 -4.71
N TYR A 194 -4.64 14.78 -3.65
CA TYR A 194 -4.67 13.32 -3.78
C TYR A 194 -5.95 12.90 -4.49
N ASN A 195 -5.83 12.05 -5.51
CA ASN A 195 -6.98 11.42 -6.14
C ASN A 195 -7.80 10.70 -5.04
N VAL A 196 -9.12 10.85 -5.06
CA VAL A 196 -10.04 10.22 -4.09
C VAL A 196 -9.76 8.73 -3.96
N LEU A 197 -9.43 8.06 -5.07
CA LEU A 197 -9.07 6.65 -5.08
C LEU A 197 -7.78 6.36 -4.30
N GLN A 198 -6.77 7.23 -4.37
CA GLN A 198 -5.55 7.08 -3.58
C GLN A 198 -5.83 7.26 -2.08
N LYS A 199 -6.66 8.25 -1.71
CA LYS A 199 -7.05 8.43 -0.30
C LYS A 199 -7.80 7.23 0.25
N LEU A 200 -8.76 6.70 -0.53
CA LEU A 200 -9.52 5.51 -0.14
C LEU A 200 -8.61 4.28 -0.04
N ALA A 201 -7.67 4.09 -0.97
CA ALA A 201 -6.70 3.00 -0.90
C ALA A 201 -5.78 3.11 0.34
N TYR A 202 -5.29 4.32 0.65
CA TYR A 202 -4.47 4.53 1.84
C TYR A 202 -5.26 4.31 3.13
N ALA A 203 -6.51 4.78 3.18
CA ALA A 203 -7.40 4.54 4.30
C ALA A 203 -7.72 3.05 4.46
N SER A 204 -7.99 2.33 3.36
CA SER A 204 -8.28 0.89 3.42
C SER A 204 -7.08 0.11 3.94
N ILE A 205 -5.87 0.44 3.49
CA ILE A 205 -4.65 -0.21 3.95
C ILE A 205 -4.39 0.07 5.42
N LEU A 206 -4.49 1.34 5.85
CA LEU A 206 -4.17 1.75 7.21
C LEU A 206 -5.19 1.25 8.24
N PHE A 207 -6.49 1.34 7.94
CA PHE A 207 -7.55 1.06 8.91
C PHE A 207 -8.15 -0.34 8.82
N PHE A 208 -7.94 -1.07 7.73
CA PHE A 208 -8.55 -2.38 7.52
C PHE A 208 -7.53 -3.47 7.22
N ILE A 209 -6.77 -3.36 6.13
CA ILE A 209 -5.89 -4.47 5.68
C ILE A 209 -4.72 -4.69 6.64
N ALA A 210 -3.99 -3.65 7.04
CA ALA A 210 -2.86 -3.80 7.96
C ALA A 210 -3.30 -4.33 9.34
N PRO A 211 -4.37 -3.78 9.98
CA PRO A 211 -4.90 -4.37 11.20
C PRO A 211 -5.35 -5.83 11.02
N LEU A 212 -6.01 -6.16 9.90
CA LEU A 212 -6.44 -7.53 9.62
C LEU A 212 -5.26 -8.50 9.55
N ILE A 213 -4.16 -8.12 8.88
CA ILE A 213 -2.91 -8.90 8.84
C ILE A 213 -2.35 -9.10 10.26
N VAL A 214 -2.33 -8.05 11.08
CA VAL A 214 -1.84 -8.12 12.47
C VAL A 214 -2.71 -9.05 13.30
N PHE A 215 -4.03 -8.89 13.30
CA PHE A 215 -4.95 -9.70 14.11
C PHE A 215 -4.95 -11.17 13.68
N THR A 216 -4.93 -11.45 12.38
CA THR A 216 -4.81 -12.84 11.89
C THR A 216 -3.44 -13.44 12.19
N GLY A 217 -2.36 -12.63 12.16
CA GLY A 217 -1.03 -13.04 12.58
C GLY A 217 -0.98 -13.41 14.07
N LEU A 218 -1.59 -12.58 14.91
CA LEU A 218 -1.75 -12.86 16.35
C LEU A 218 -2.59 -14.11 16.59
N ALA A 219 -3.69 -14.31 15.86
CA ALA A 219 -4.51 -15.51 15.95
C ALA A 219 -3.72 -16.81 15.63
N MET A 220 -2.70 -16.73 14.77
CA MET A 220 -1.85 -17.88 14.47
C MET A 220 -0.76 -18.14 15.53
N SER A 221 -0.53 -17.22 16.47
CA SER A 221 0.49 -17.39 17.52
C SER A 221 0.01 -18.39 18.59
N PRO A 222 0.81 -19.43 18.93
CA PRO A 222 0.46 -20.35 20.01
C PRO A 222 0.22 -19.64 21.35
N THR A 223 1.05 -18.65 21.69
CA THR A 223 0.94 -17.90 22.95
C THR A 223 -0.35 -17.09 23.03
N ILE A 224 -0.74 -16.45 21.92
CA ILE A 224 -1.96 -15.66 21.86
C ILE A 224 -3.19 -16.56 21.84
N ASP A 225 -3.16 -17.69 21.13
CA ASP A 225 -4.27 -18.64 21.13
C ASP A 225 -4.58 -19.16 22.55
N THR A 226 -3.54 -19.45 23.33
CA THR A 226 -3.73 -19.85 24.74
C THR A 226 -4.28 -18.72 25.60
N ALA A 227 -3.83 -17.47 25.39
CA ALA A 227 -4.23 -16.33 26.22
C ALA A 227 -5.59 -15.72 25.82
N PHE A 228 -5.91 -15.73 24.53
CA PHE A 228 -7.09 -15.10 23.92
C PHE A 228 -7.72 -16.00 22.84
N PRO A 229 -8.29 -17.17 23.21
CA PRO A 229 -8.85 -18.12 22.24
C PRO A 229 -9.96 -17.53 21.35
N TRP A 230 -10.66 -16.53 21.87
CA TRP A 230 -11.73 -15.83 21.14
C TRP A 230 -11.24 -15.16 19.85
N LEU A 231 -9.95 -14.82 19.76
CA LEU A 231 -9.40 -14.20 18.55
C LEU A 231 -9.41 -15.19 17.38
N VAL A 232 -9.11 -16.47 17.64
CA VAL A 232 -9.15 -17.53 16.63
C VAL A 232 -10.59 -17.86 16.24
N THR A 233 -11.53 -17.84 17.20
CA THR A 233 -12.93 -18.15 16.93
C THR A 233 -13.61 -17.10 16.05
N ILE A 234 -13.28 -15.80 16.21
CA ILE A 234 -13.81 -14.72 15.33
C ILE A 234 -13.43 -14.95 13.86
N PHE A 235 -12.24 -15.50 13.60
CA PHE A 235 -11.82 -15.80 12.23
C PHE A 235 -12.35 -17.15 11.71
N GLY A 236 -13.13 -17.89 12.50
CA GLY A 236 -13.63 -19.21 12.10
C GLY A 236 -12.54 -20.27 12.06
N GLY A 237 -11.58 -20.20 12.99
CA GLY A 237 -10.54 -21.21 13.16
C GLY A 237 -9.16 -20.83 12.63
N ARG A 238 -8.17 -21.65 12.99
CA ARG A 238 -6.75 -21.38 12.71
C ARG A 238 -6.41 -21.45 11.22
N GLN A 239 -7.05 -22.33 10.44
CA GLN A 239 -6.80 -22.38 8.99
C GLN A 239 -7.45 -21.21 8.29
N SER A 240 -8.67 -20.82 8.68
CA SER A 240 -9.32 -19.60 8.21
C SER A 240 -8.45 -18.37 8.48
N ALA A 241 -7.92 -18.21 9.70
CA ALA A 241 -7.00 -17.11 10.03
C ALA A 241 -5.78 -17.08 9.11
N ARG A 242 -5.17 -18.24 8.82
CA ARG A 242 -4.03 -18.33 7.86
C ARG A 242 -4.43 -17.92 6.45
N THR A 243 -5.59 -18.36 5.98
CA THR A 243 -6.12 -18.01 4.66
C THR A 243 -6.40 -16.53 4.54
N ILE A 244 -7.08 -15.93 5.53
CA ILE A 244 -7.36 -14.49 5.58
C ILE A 244 -6.05 -13.70 5.64
N HIS A 245 -5.09 -14.11 6.47
CA HIS A 245 -3.78 -13.47 6.55
C HIS A 245 -3.07 -13.45 5.18
N PHE A 246 -3.08 -14.59 4.48
CA PHE A 246 -2.45 -14.72 3.17
C PHE A 246 -3.14 -13.85 2.12
N VAL A 247 -4.48 -13.87 2.06
CA VAL A 247 -5.26 -13.03 1.15
C VAL A 247 -5.06 -11.53 1.44
N ALA A 248 -5.07 -11.13 2.71
CA ALA A 248 -4.82 -9.75 3.11
C ALA A 248 -3.39 -9.31 2.77
N CYS A 249 -2.40 -10.19 2.98
CA CYS A 249 -1.00 -9.95 2.58
C CYS A 249 -0.87 -9.74 1.07
N PHE A 250 -1.45 -10.61 0.23
CA PHE A 250 -1.41 -10.44 -1.22
C PHE A 250 -2.19 -9.22 -1.71
N SER A 251 -3.26 -8.83 -1.02
CA SER A 251 -3.97 -7.56 -1.26
C SER A 251 -3.06 -6.37 -0.96
N PHE A 252 -2.29 -6.42 0.13
CA PHE A 252 -1.29 -5.41 0.47
C PHE A 252 -0.16 -5.36 -0.57
N VAL A 253 0.34 -6.51 -1.04
CA VAL A 253 1.33 -6.59 -2.13
C VAL A 253 0.80 -5.94 -3.40
N GLY A 254 -0.45 -6.24 -3.79
CA GLY A 254 -1.10 -5.61 -4.94
C GLY A 254 -1.16 -4.08 -4.81
N PHE A 255 -1.49 -3.58 -3.62
CA PHE A 255 -1.42 -2.15 -3.32
C PHE A 255 0.00 -1.58 -3.47
N ILE A 256 1.05 -2.25 -2.96
CA ILE A 256 2.44 -1.79 -3.11
C ILE A 256 2.80 -1.68 -4.60
N VAL A 257 2.46 -2.69 -5.40
CA VAL A 257 2.74 -2.70 -6.85
C VAL A 257 2.06 -1.52 -7.52
N ILE A 258 0.77 -1.33 -7.30
CA ILE A 258 0.01 -0.19 -7.86
C ILE A 258 0.60 1.14 -7.37
N HIS A 259 0.94 1.24 -6.09
CA HIS A 259 1.56 2.44 -5.51
C HIS A 259 2.88 2.80 -6.19
N VAL A 260 3.79 1.83 -6.37
CA VAL A 260 5.08 2.04 -7.04
C VAL A 260 4.88 2.41 -8.51
N LEU A 261 3.96 1.74 -9.21
CA LEU A 261 3.61 2.10 -10.59
C LEU A 261 3.12 3.56 -10.68
N GLN A 262 2.24 3.99 -9.78
CA GLN A 262 1.77 5.37 -9.73
C GLN A 262 2.91 6.37 -9.46
N VAL A 263 3.86 6.02 -8.59
CA VAL A 263 5.05 6.85 -8.33
C VAL A 263 5.90 7.01 -9.58
N ILE A 264 6.06 5.95 -10.37
CA ILE A 264 6.80 5.97 -11.64
C ILE A 264 6.07 6.85 -12.67
N LEU A 265 4.78 6.59 -12.90
CA LEU A 265 3.97 7.26 -13.91
C LEU A 265 3.76 8.76 -13.66
N THR A 266 3.72 9.19 -12.40
CA THR A 266 3.45 10.59 -12.02
C THR A 266 4.71 11.44 -11.80
N GLY A 267 5.89 10.89 -12.09
CA GLY A 267 7.19 11.58 -11.96
C GLY A 267 8.04 11.03 -10.84
N PHE A 268 8.69 9.89 -11.10
CA PHE A 268 9.51 9.12 -10.16
C PHE A 268 10.45 9.99 -9.30
N LEU A 269 11.33 10.78 -9.92
CA LEU A 269 12.33 11.57 -9.20
C LEU A 269 11.70 12.63 -8.29
N ASN A 270 10.61 13.25 -8.71
CA ASN A 270 9.94 14.29 -7.93
C ASN A 270 9.25 13.69 -6.70
N ASN A 271 8.59 12.54 -6.88
CA ASN A 271 7.95 11.79 -5.80
C ASN A 271 8.97 11.24 -4.79
N ILE A 272 10.05 10.60 -5.26
CA ILE A 272 11.12 10.10 -4.37
C ILE A 272 11.76 11.25 -3.61
N ARG A 273 12.12 12.35 -4.28
CA ARG A 273 12.66 13.53 -3.59
C ARG A 273 11.69 14.05 -2.54
N SER A 274 10.40 14.13 -2.84
CA SER A 274 9.40 14.57 -1.87
C SER A 274 9.32 13.64 -0.66
N MET A 275 9.45 12.33 -0.89
CA MET A 275 9.43 11.33 0.18
C MET A 275 10.71 11.30 1.02
N VAL A 276 11.86 11.73 0.47
CA VAL A 276 13.13 11.84 1.20
C VAL A 276 13.24 13.18 1.92
N THR A 277 13.06 14.28 1.19
CA THR A 277 13.30 15.65 1.67
C THR A 277 12.07 16.34 2.25
N GLY A 278 10.87 15.87 1.92
CA GLY A 278 9.60 16.52 2.25
C GLY A 278 9.09 17.50 1.18
N TRP A 279 9.93 17.89 0.21
CA TRP A 279 9.63 18.95 -0.74
C TRP A 279 9.26 18.40 -2.13
N PHE A 280 8.07 18.77 -2.61
CA PHE A 280 7.59 18.50 -3.96
C PHE A 280 7.81 19.73 -4.84
N VAL A 281 8.21 19.55 -6.10
CA VAL A 281 8.37 20.67 -7.03
C VAL A 281 7.29 20.64 -8.09
N VAL A 282 6.61 21.76 -8.28
CA VAL A 282 5.67 22.00 -9.37
C VAL A 282 6.35 22.93 -10.36
N LYS A 283 6.41 22.52 -11.63
CA LYS A 283 6.79 23.41 -12.73
C LYS A 283 5.51 23.91 -13.38
N HIS A 284 5.36 25.23 -13.46
CA HIS A 284 4.24 25.86 -14.13
C HIS A 284 4.65 26.16 -15.58
N GLU A 285 4.16 25.38 -16.55
CA GLU A 285 4.36 25.68 -17.97
C GLU A 285 3.50 26.89 -18.34
N GLY A 286 4.16 28.04 -18.57
CA GLY A 286 3.51 29.33 -18.83
C GLY A 286 4.29 30.55 -18.31
N ALA A 287 5.29 30.37 -17.44
CA ALA A 287 6.14 31.46 -16.95
C ALA A 287 7.40 31.68 -17.83
N GLY A 288 7.24 31.61 -19.15
CA GLY A 288 8.32 31.78 -20.13
C GLY A 288 8.16 33.08 -20.92
N TYR A 289 9.02 34.05 -20.60
CA TYR A 289 9.49 35.18 -21.42
C TYR A 289 8.45 35.93 -22.29
N GLU A 290 7.95 37.06 -21.79
CA GLU A 290 7.85 38.23 -22.66
C GLU A 290 9.22 38.93 -22.61
N ALA A 291 9.90 38.94 -23.77
CA ALA A 291 11.12 39.70 -24.03
C ALA A 291 10.76 41.15 -24.39
#